data_AF-A0A1I8Q2Q1-F1
#
_entry.id   AF-A0A1I8Q2Q1-F1
#
_cell.length_a   1.000
_cell.length_b   1.000
_cell.length_c   1.000
_cell.angle_alpha   90.00
_cell.angle_beta   90.00
_cell.angle_gamma   90.00
#
_symmetry.space_group_name_H-M   'P 1'
#
loop_
_entity.id
_entity.type
_entity.pdbx_description
1 polymer ?
#
loop_
_entity_poly.entity_id
_entity_poly.type
_entity_poly.pdbx_seq_one_letter_code
_entity_poly.pdbx_strand_id
1 'polypeptide(L)'
;MHFVKYPLLAEGGSILIKTKIESDIILNKMTKYLVTLAILCVFGAVIVRGEIDKKAMIADFMAKAEVCKGETGGKDADIADMVARKPASTPEGKCMRSCLMKKYGAMNGDGKLDKVVAREHAEMYTEGDPAKMTIADEVVAACDALAVSGDHCEAAEEYLKCFKEQAKAHGIEDIDF
;
A
#
# COMPACT_ATOMS: atom_id res chain seq x y z
N MET A 1 -80.51 -10.80 -54.34
CA MET A 1 -79.67 -11.98 -54.08
C MET A 1 -78.85 -11.68 -52.84
N HIS A 2 -79.40 -12.00 -51.66
CA HIS A 2 -78.82 -11.72 -50.34
C HIS A 2 -78.47 -13.05 -49.68
N PHE A 3 -77.20 -13.32 -49.42
CA PHE A 3 -76.71 -14.29 -48.42
C PHE A 3 -75.30 -13.82 -47.98
N VAL A 4 -75.18 -13.14 -46.83
CA VAL A 4 -74.84 -13.61 -45.47
C VAL A 4 -73.33 -13.72 -45.20
N LYS A 5 -72.82 -12.85 -44.31
CA LYS A 5 -71.93 -13.22 -43.18
C LYS A 5 -71.75 -12.05 -42.19
N TYR A 6 -72.36 -12.17 -41.01
CA TYR A 6 -71.86 -11.69 -39.71
C TYR A 6 -71.22 -12.92 -39.00
N PRO A 7 -70.50 -12.82 -37.85
CA PRO A 7 -69.83 -11.68 -37.19
C PRO A 7 -68.43 -12.01 -36.56
N LEU A 8 -67.87 -11.02 -35.85
CA LEU A 8 -67.18 -11.12 -34.53
C LEU A 8 -65.62 -11.17 -34.42
N LEU A 9 -65.11 -10.27 -33.55
CA LEU A 9 -63.87 -10.23 -32.74
C LEU A 9 -62.65 -9.40 -33.23
N ALA A 10 -62.41 -8.22 -32.63
CA ALA A 10 -61.07 -7.68 -32.30
C ALA A 10 -61.12 -6.34 -31.50
N GLU A 11 -61.39 -6.37 -30.18
CA GLU A 11 -61.23 -5.17 -29.31
C GLU A 11 -60.33 -5.40 -28.06
N GLY A 12 -59.63 -6.55 -27.96
CA GLY A 12 -58.82 -6.89 -26.78
C GLY A 12 -57.32 -6.58 -26.84
N GLY A 13 -56.78 -6.11 -27.98
CA GLY A 13 -55.32 -6.04 -28.21
C GLY A 13 -54.61 -4.83 -27.60
N SER A 14 -55.23 -3.65 -27.63
CA SER A 14 -54.52 -2.38 -27.38
C SER A 14 -54.19 -2.11 -25.90
N ILE A 15 -54.99 -2.64 -24.96
CA ILE A 15 -54.78 -2.43 -23.51
C ILE A 15 -53.64 -3.34 -22.99
N LEU A 16 -53.59 -4.59 -23.45
CA LEU A 16 -52.56 -5.56 -23.05
C LEU A 16 -51.15 -5.16 -23.52
N ILE A 17 -51.04 -4.51 -24.69
CA ILE A 17 -49.77 -4.04 -25.22
C ILE A 17 -49.24 -2.87 -24.40
N LYS A 18 -50.11 -1.94 -23.96
CA LYS A 18 -49.71 -0.76 -23.17
C LYS A 18 -49.18 -1.15 -21.79
N THR A 19 -49.88 -2.04 -21.09
CA THR A 19 -49.45 -2.55 -19.77
C THR A 19 -48.17 -3.36 -19.83
N LYS A 20 -47.94 -4.09 -20.94
CA LYS A 20 -46.70 -4.87 -21.12
C LYS A 20 -45.49 -3.97 -21.39
N ILE A 21 -45.64 -2.95 -22.23
CA ILE A 21 -44.59 -1.96 -22.51
C ILE A 21 -44.22 -1.17 -21.23
N GLU A 22 -45.21 -0.73 -20.45
CA GLU A 22 -44.96 -0.04 -19.17
C GLU A 22 -44.22 -0.94 -18.17
N SER A 23 -44.62 -2.22 -18.07
CA SER A 23 -43.93 -3.21 -17.23
C SER A 23 -42.49 -3.49 -17.70
N ASP A 24 -42.25 -3.62 -19.01
CA ASP A 24 -40.92 -3.88 -19.58
C ASP A 24 -39.99 -2.66 -19.43
N ILE A 25 -40.53 -1.43 -19.53
CA ILE A 25 -39.81 -0.18 -19.27
C ILE A 25 -39.42 -0.07 -17.79
N ILE A 26 -40.34 -0.38 -16.86
CA ILE A 26 -40.08 -0.35 -15.41
C ILE A 26 -39.05 -1.42 -15.04
N LEU A 27 -39.14 -2.62 -15.61
CA LEU A 27 -38.18 -3.70 -15.39
C LEU A 27 -36.78 -3.33 -15.89
N ASN A 28 -36.66 -2.77 -17.10
CA ASN A 28 -35.36 -2.31 -17.64
C ASN A 28 -34.77 -1.17 -16.81
N LYS A 29 -35.62 -0.26 -16.31
CA LYS A 29 -35.18 0.86 -15.46
C LYS A 29 -34.69 0.39 -14.09
N MET A 30 -35.39 -0.53 -13.43
CA MET A 30 -34.94 -1.14 -12.17
C MET A 30 -33.67 -1.97 -12.36
N THR A 31 -33.58 -2.78 -13.42
CA THR A 31 -32.36 -3.54 -13.73
C THR A 31 -31.16 -2.63 -13.95
N LYS A 32 -31.33 -1.50 -14.65
CA LYS A 32 -30.25 -0.50 -14.83
C LYS A 32 -29.81 0.13 -13.52
N TYR A 33 -30.74 0.49 -12.63
CA TYR A 33 -30.42 1.05 -11.31
C TYR A 33 -29.74 0.03 -10.38
N LEU A 34 -30.19 -1.22 -10.38
CA LEU A 34 -29.58 -2.29 -9.60
C LEU A 34 -28.17 -2.62 -10.10
N VAL A 35 -27.98 -2.63 -11.42
CA VAL A 35 -26.65 -2.85 -12.03
C VAL A 35 -25.71 -1.66 -11.74
N THR A 36 -26.18 -0.41 -11.82
CA THR A 36 -25.34 0.76 -11.47
C THR A 36 -24.98 0.80 -9.98
N LEU A 37 -25.91 0.48 -9.08
CA LEU A 37 -25.65 0.41 -7.64
C LEU A 37 -24.64 -0.71 -7.30
N ALA A 38 -24.79 -1.89 -7.91
CA ALA A 38 -23.87 -3.01 -7.71
C ALA A 38 -22.45 -2.67 -8.18
N ILE A 39 -22.30 -2.00 -9.32
CA ILE A 39 -21.01 -1.54 -9.83
C ILE A 39 -20.36 -0.53 -8.86
N LEU A 40 -21.13 0.40 -8.29
CA LEU A 40 -20.65 1.39 -7.33
C LEU A 40 -20.16 0.76 -6.01
N CYS A 41 -20.84 -0.29 -5.53
CA CYS A 41 -20.41 -1.06 -4.35
C CYS A 41 -19.10 -1.83 -4.59
N VAL A 42 -18.90 -2.36 -5.80
CA VAL A 42 -17.66 -3.06 -6.18
C VAL A 42 -16.49 -2.07 -6.26
N PHE A 43 -16.68 -0.88 -6.84
CA PHE A 43 -15.63 0.15 -6.88
C PHE A 43 -15.31 0.72 -5.49
N GLY A 44 -16.32 0.90 -4.61
CA GLY A 44 -16.10 1.36 -3.24
C GLY A 44 -15.27 0.39 -2.38
N ALA A 45 -15.41 -0.93 -2.59
CA ALA A 45 -14.67 -1.93 -1.84
C ALA A 45 -13.17 -2.00 -2.20
N VAL A 46 -12.77 -1.57 -3.40
CA VAL A 46 -11.38 -1.62 -3.86
C VAL A 46 -10.56 -0.46 -3.31
N ILE A 47 -11.15 0.74 -3.22
CA ILE A 47 -10.46 1.95 -2.73
C ILE A 47 -10.09 1.83 -1.24
N VAL A 48 -10.90 1.15 -0.43
CA VAL A 48 -10.72 1.05 1.02
C VAL A 48 -9.52 0.18 1.42
N ARG A 49 -9.07 -0.76 0.56
CA ARG A 49 -8.01 -1.71 0.92
C ARG A 49 -6.62 -1.06 1.07
N GLY A 50 -6.26 -0.13 0.19
CA GLY A 50 -4.91 0.48 0.21
C GLY A 50 -4.65 1.45 1.37
N GLU A 51 -5.69 2.08 1.93
CA GLU A 51 -5.51 3.02 3.06
C GLU A 51 -5.35 2.33 4.42
N ILE A 52 -5.84 1.09 4.55
CA ILE A 52 -5.79 0.33 5.80
C ILE A 52 -4.35 -0.13 6.08
N ASP A 53 -3.62 -0.59 5.05
CA ASP A 53 -2.26 -1.10 5.19
C ASP A 53 -1.27 0.01 5.58
N LYS A 54 -1.36 1.19 4.96
CA LYS A 54 -0.48 2.33 5.30
C LYS A 54 -0.65 2.79 6.75
N LYS A 55 -1.89 2.85 7.25
CA LYS A 55 -2.17 3.22 8.66
C LYS A 55 -1.60 2.20 9.63
N ALA A 56 -1.71 0.91 9.32
CA ALA A 56 -1.15 -0.15 10.14
C ALA A 56 0.39 -0.08 10.19
N MET A 57 1.05 0.17 9.06
CA MET A 57 2.51 0.35 8.98
C MET A 57 2.99 1.56 9.78
N ILE A 58 2.30 2.70 9.67
CA ILE A 58 2.65 3.90 10.45
C ILE A 58 2.45 3.65 11.95
N ALA A 59 1.37 2.98 12.35
CA ALA A 59 1.12 2.66 13.75
C ALA A 59 2.18 1.69 14.31
N ASP A 60 2.57 0.68 13.53
CA ASP A 60 3.63 -0.27 13.88
C ASP A 60 4.98 0.43 14.04
N PHE A 61 5.34 1.30 13.09
CA PHE A 61 6.54 2.13 13.15
C PHE A 61 6.56 3.00 14.40
N MET A 62 5.48 3.73 14.68
CA MET A 62 5.41 4.60 15.86
C MET A 62 5.51 3.80 17.16
N ALA A 63 4.84 2.64 17.25
CA ALA A 63 4.92 1.79 18.42
C ALA A 63 6.35 1.29 18.68
N LYS A 64 7.07 0.84 17.65
CA LYS A 64 8.48 0.43 17.78
C LYS A 64 9.40 1.62 18.04
N ALA A 65 9.15 2.77 17.43
CA ALA A 65 9.93 3.99 17.65
C ALA A 65 9.83 4.46 19.10
N GLU A 66 8.64 4.39 19.71
CA GLU A 66 8.45 4.71 21.14
C GLU A 66 9.21 3.74 22.06
N VAL A 67 9.19 2.44 21.76
CA VAL A 67 10.00 1.45 22.49
C VAL A 67 11.48 1.77 22.36
N CYS A 68 11.96 2.01 21.14
CA CYS A 68 13.36 2.34 20.87
C CYS A 68 13.78 3.66 21.52
N LYS A 69 12.89 4.66 21.55
CA LYS A 69 13.12 5.92 22.27
C LYS A 69 13.43 5.66 23.74
N GLY A 70 12.65 4.80 24.39
CA GLY A 70 12.87 4.40 25.78
C GLY A 70 14.17 3.61 25.99
N GLU A 71 14.50 2.68 25.08
CA GLU A 71 15.71 1.85 25.16
C GLU A 71 17.00 2.65 24.96
N THR A 72 16.99 3.70 24.13
CA THR A 72 18.19 4.44 23.73
C THR A 72 18.31 5.84 24.33
N GLY A 73 17.28 6.30 25.05
CA GLY A 73 17.23 7.67 25.58
C GLY A 73 16.98 8.74 24.52
N GLY A 74 16.45 8.35 23.36
CA GLY A 74 16.11 9.28 22.29
C GLY A 74 14.98 10.26 22.65
N LYS A 75 14.74 11.22 21.77
CA LYS A 75 13.74 12.28 21.93
C LYS A 75 12.73 12.24 20.79
N ASP A 76 11.60 12.91 20.98
CA ASP A 76 10.58 13.05 19.94
C ASP A 76 11.13 13.74 18.67
N ALA A 77 12.14 14.60 18.83
CA ALA A 77 12.86 15.20 17.70
C ALA A 77 13.59 14.16 16.83
N ASP A 78 14.13 13.10 17.45
CA ASP A 78 14.82 12.02 16.71
C ASP A 78 13.80 11.19 15.92
N ILE A 79 12.59 10.96 16.47
CA ILE A 79 11.47 10.34 15.76
C ILE A 79 11.03 11.22 14.58
N ALA A 80 10.90 12.53 14.81
CA ALA A 80 10.52 13.47 13.76
C ALA A 80 11.54 13.48 12.61
N ASP A 81 12.84 13.40 12.91
CA ASP A 81 13.89 13.29 11.90
C ASP A 81 13.82 11.97 11.12
N MET A 82 13.45 10.85 11.76
CA MET A 82 13.22 9.57 11.06
C MET A 82 12.03 9.63 10.12
N VAL A 83 10.90 10.17 10.57
CA VAL A 83 9.70 10.35 9.75
C VAL A 83 10.00 11.28 8.57
N ALA A 84 10.79 12.32 8.81
CA ALA A 84 11.26 13.24 7.76
C ALA A 84 12.44 12.69 6.94
N ARG A 85 12.90 11.46 7.20
CA ARG A 85 14.02 10.78 6.50
C ARG A 85 15.31 11.59 6.45
N LYS A 86 15.54 12.38 7.49
CA LYS A 86 16.78 13.13 7.68
C LYS A 86 17.83 12.21 8.30
N PRO A 87 19.13 12.42 8.07
CA PRO A 87 20.18 11.75 8.84
C PRO A 87 20.04 12.04 10.34
N ALA A 88 20.49 11.13 11.20
CA ALA A 88 20.43 11.36 12.64
C ALA A 88 21.54 12.34 13.03
N SER A 89 21.20 13.35 13.82
CA SER A 89 22.15 14.37 14.27
C SER A 89 22.67 14.13 15.69
N THR A 90 22.03 13.21 16.43
CA THR A 90 22.31 12.89 17.83
C THR A 90 22.79 11.44 17.97
N PRO A 91 23.67 11.12 18.93
CA PRO A 91 24.03 9.73 19.23
C PRO A 91 22.81 8.85 19.56
N GLU A 92 21.88 9.39 20.34
CA GLU A 92 20.66 8.69 20.74
C GLU A 92 19.77 8.40 19.54
N GLY A 93 19.66 9.33 18.59
CA GLY A 93 18.92 9.15 17.33
C GLY A 93 19.54 8.06 16.44
N LYS A 94 20.87 7.99 16.35
CA LYS A 94 21.56 6.89 15.64
C LYS A 94 21.25 5.54 16.30
N CYS A 95 21.32 5.49 17.63
CA CYS A 95 20.98 4.28 18.36
C CYS A 95 19.50 3.90 18.22
N MET A 96 18.57 4.86 18.14
CA MET A 96 17.17 4.57 17.86
C MET A 96 17.01 3.87 16.50
N ARG A 97 17.77 4.27 15.47
CA ARG A 97 17.72 3.58 14.16
C ARG A 97 18.29 2.19 14.23
N SER A 98 19.37 2.01 15.00
CA SER A 98 19.91 0.68 15.27
C SER A 98 18.89 -0.23 15.94
N CYS A 99 18.19 0.29 16.95
CA CYS A 99 17.10 -0.42 17.61
C CYS A 99 15.97 -0.78 16.64
N LEU A 100 15.51 0.16 15.82
CA LEU A 100 14.45 -0.08 14.84
C LEU A 100 14.86 -1.15 13.82
N MET A 101 16.04 -1.05 13.22
CA MET A 101 16.54 -2.06 12.28
C MET A 101 16.60 -3.45 12.93
N LYS A 102 16.95 -3.55 14.22
CA LYS A 102 16.92 -4.82 14.97
C LYS A 102 15.50 -5.31 15.25
N LYS A 103 14.57 -4.44 15.65
CA LYS A 103 13.16 -4.80 15.88
C LYS A 103 12.48 -5.28 14.60
N TYR A 104 12.89 -4.73 13.45
CA TYR A 104 12.44 -5.16 12.13
C TYR A 104 13.23 -6.36 11.57
N GLY A 105 14.30 -6.80 12.25
CA GLY A 105 15.14 -7.90 11.81
C GLY A 105 16.10 -7.57 10.67
N ALA A 106 16.05 -6.35 10.11
CA ALA A 106 16.96 -5.90 9.05
C ALA A 106 18.42 -5.76 9.52
N MET A 107 18.66 -5.72 10.83
CA MET A 107 20.00 -5.80 11.41
C MET A 107 20.03 -6.84 12.53
N ASN A 108 21.06 -7.68 12.54
CA ASN A 108 21.22 -8.74 13.52
C ASN A 108 21.87 -8.25 14.84
N GLY A 109 22.08 -9.19 15.77
CA GLY A 109 22.68 -8.91 17.08
C GLY A 109 24.11 -8.34 17.01
N ASP A 110 24.85 -8.69 15.95
CA ASP A 110 26.24 -8.28 15.70
C ASP A 110 26.32 -6.96 14.91
N GLY A 111 25.19 -6.28 14.71
CA GLY A 111 25.15 -5.00 14.01
C GLY A 111 25.38 -5.12 12.51
N LYS A 112 25.19 -6.30 11.92
CA LYS A 112 25.27 -6.53 10.47
C LYS A 112 23.90 -6.60 9.84
N LEU A 113 23.83 -6.16 8.58
CA LEU A 113 22.60 -6.23 7.80
C LEU A 113 22.16 -7.68 7.61
N ASP A 114 20.87 -7.94 7.81
CA ASP A 114 20.25 -9.19 7.35
C ASP A 114 19.69 -8.97 5.94
N LYS A 115 20.38 -9.51 4.93
CA LYS A 115 19.98 -9.33 3.53
C LYS A 115 18.58 -9.84 3.23
N VAL A 116 18.20 -10.96 3.86
CA VAL A 116 16.92 -11.61 3.57
C VAL A 116 15.81 -10.69 4.05
N VAL A 117 15.91 -10.22 5.29
CA VAL A 117 14.91 -9.33 5.87
C VAL A 117 14.95 -7.94 5.24
N ALA A 118 16.13 -7.43 4.87
CA ALA A 118 16.25 -6.17 4.14
C ALA A 118 15.57 -6.23 2.77
N ARG A 119 15.71 -7.36 2.06
CA ARG A 119 15.01 -7.61 0.79
C ARG A 119 13.50 -7.72 0.97
N GLU A 120 13.03 -8.40 2.02
CA GLU A 120 11.60 -8.45 2.36
C GLU A 120 11.03 -7.05 2.63
N HIS A 121 11.78 -6.21 3.34
CA HIS A 121 11.39 -4.80 3.53
C HIS A 121 11.34 -4.03 2.22
N ALA A 122 12.31 -4.27 1.32
CA ALA A 122 12.26 -3.66 0.00
C ALA A 122 11.02 -4.09 -0.79
N GLU A 123 10.61 -5.35 -0.71
CA GLU A 123 9.39 -5.84 -1.37
C GLU A 123 8.13 -5.10 -0.89
N MET A 124 8.03 -4.80 0.40
CA MET A 124 6.93 -4.00 0.95
C MET A 124 6.88 -2.58 0.35
N TYR A 125 8.04 -1.99 0.02
CA TYR A 125 8.13 -0.64 -0.53
C TYR A 125 8.04 -0.58 -2.06
N THR A 126 8.44 -1.65 -2.73
CA THR A 126 8.36 -1.76 -4.19
C THR A 126 7.04 -2.36 -4.66
N GLU A 127 6.21 -2.84 -3.73
CA GLU A 127 4.99 -3.63 -4.00
C GLU A 127 5.29 -4.87 -4.86
N GLY A 128 6.51 -5.41 -4.75
CA GLY A 128 6.97 -6.56 -5.52
C GLY A 128 7.20 -6.28 -7.01
N ASP A 129 7.24 -5.02 -7.45
CA ASP A 129 7.56 -4.68 -8.84
C ASP A 129 8.92 -5.27 -9.26
N PRO A 130 8.99 -6.09 -10.33
CA PRO A 130 10.22 -6.81 -10.67
C PRO A 130 11.42 -5.91 -10.99
N ALA A 131 11.19 -4.75 -11.62
CA ALA A 131 12.25 -3.82 -11.97
C ALA A 131 12.80 -3.12 -10.72
N LYS A 132 11.90 -2.67 -9.83
CA LYS A 132 12.28 -2.10 -8.53
C LYS A 132 12.92 -3.14 -7.61
N MET A 133 12.48 -4.40 -7.66
CA MET A 133 13.09 -5.49 -6.88
C MET A 133 14.48 -5.86 -7.37
N THR A 134 14.74 -5.78 -8.68
CA THR A 134 16.11 -5.93 -9.20
C THR A 134 17.03 -4.85 -8.65
N ILE A 135 16.57 -3.59 -8.65
CA ILE A 135 17.31 -2.47 -8.05
C ILE A 135 17.49 -2.69 -6.54
N ALA A 136 16.46 -3.14 -5.83
CA ALA A 136 16.54 -3.42 -4.41
C ALA A 136 17.57 -4.50 -4.09
N ASP A 137 17.64 -5.56 -4.90
CA ASP A 137 18.63 -6.63 -4.77
C ASP A 137 20.06 -6.09 -4.96
N GLU A 138 20.28 -5.20 -5.94
CA GLU A 138 21.56 -4.52 -6.18
C GLU A 138 21.95 -3.61 -5.00
N VAL A 139 21.00 -2.82 -4.49
CA VAL A 139 21.17 -1.92 -3.35
C VAL A 139 21.53 -2.70 -2.08
N VAL A 140 20.77 -3.77 -1.76
CA VAL A 140 21.01 -4.61 -0.57
C VAL A 140 22.36 -5.32 -0.67
N ALA A 141 22.71 -5.85 -1.85
CA ALA A 141 24.00 -6.49 -2.06
C ALA A 141 25.17 -5.51 -1.87
N ALA A 142 25.05 -4.29 -2.41
CA ALA A 142 26.06 -3.25 -2.28
C ALA A 142 26.24 -2.81 -0.81
N CYS A 143 25.14 -2.61 -0.09
CA CYS A 143 25.18 -2.11 1.28
C CYS A 143 25.59 -3.16 2.30
N ASP A 144 25.28 -4.43 2.10
CA ASP A 144 25.81 -5.50 2.96
C ASP A 144 27.33 -5.65 2.86
N ALA A 145 27.89 -5.48 1.66
CA ALA A 145 29.32 -5.58 1.43
C ALA A 145 30.12 -4.42 2.08
N LEU A 146 29.42 -3.41 2.61
CA LEU A 146 30.02 -2.27 3.29
C LEU A 146 30.71 -2.69 4.59
N ALA A 147 31.98 -2.31 4.74
CA ALA A 147 32.66 -2.38 6.02
C ALA A 147 32.14 -1.26 6.92
N VAL A 148 31.19 -1.60 7.79
CA VAL A 148 30.61 -0.68 8.77
C VAL A 148 31.36 -0.67 10.11
N SER A 149 31.13 0.38 10.88
CA SER A 149 31.58 0.53 12.27
C SER A 149 31.23 -0.68 13.14
N GLY A 150 32.06 -0.95 14.16
CA GLY A 150 31.73 -1.91 15.22
C GLY A 150 30.72 -1.35 16.24
N ASP A 151 30.52 -0.03 16.26
CA ASP A 151 29.42 0.58 17.00
C ASP A 151 28.12 0.38 16.22
N HIS A 152 27.19 -0.38 16.79
CA HIS A 152 25.92 -0.70 16.15
C HIS A 152 25.04 0.52 15.86
N CYS A 153 25.22 1.63 16.59
CA CYS A 153 24.50 2.87 16.35
C CYS A 153 25.04 3.57 15.10
N GLU A 154 26.37 3.63 14.96
CA GLU A 154 27.02 4.18 13.76
C GLU A 154 26.80 3.28 12.54
N ALA A 155 26.89 1.96 12.70
CA ALA A 155 26.64 1.00 11.63
C ALA A 155 25.24 1.17 11.01
N ALA A 156 24.23 1.42 11.84
CA ALA A 156 22.86 1.67 11.36
C ALA A 156 22.78 2.91 10.46
N GLU A 157 23.44 4.02 10.83
CA GLU A 157 23.50 5.20 9.97
C GLU A 157 24.28 4.95 8.67
N GLU A 158 25.38 4.20 8.74
CA GLU A 158 26.19 3.87 7.57
C GLU A 158 25.38 3.02 6.57
N TYR A 159 24.62 2.03 7.03
CA TYR A 159 23.71 1.27 6.19
C TYR A 159 22.59 2.14 5.61
N LEU A 160 21.93 2.97 6.42
CA LEU A 160 20.86 3.86 5.95
C LEU A 160 21.37 4.89 4.93
N LYS A 161 22.57 5.42 5.16
CA LYS A 161 23.26 6.29 4.20
C LYS A 161 23.55 5.54 2.90
N CYS A 162 24.08 4.33 2.99
CA CYS A 162 24.32 3.49 1.81
C CYS A 162 23.02 3.25 1.03
N PHE A 163 21.94 2.86 1.70
CA PHE A 163 20.65 2.65 1.03
C PHE A 163 20.16 3.91 0.31
N LYS A 164 20.28 5.08 0.94
CA LYS A 164 19.90 6.35 0.33
C LYS A 164 20.77 6.69 -0.90
N GLU A 165 22.08 6.52 -0.80
CA GLU A 165 23.02 6.83 -1.88
C GLU A 165 22.85 5.88 -3.06
N GLN A 166 22.67 4.57 -2.79
CA GLN A 166 22.42 3.58 -3.83
C GLN A 166 21.04 3.77 -4.46
N ALA A 167 19.98 3.98 -3.67
CA ALA A 167 18.66 4.29 -4.22
C ALA A 167 18.71 5.50 -5.18
N LYS A 168 19.39 6.58 -4.78
CA LYS A 168 19.58 7.74 -5.63
C LYS A 168 20.40 7.43 -6.90
N ALA A 169 21.46 6.64 -6.79
CA ALA A 169 22.27 6.23 -7.94
C ALA A 169 21.46 5.42 -8.98
N HIS A 170 20.40 4.73 -8.52
CA HIS A 170 19.46 4.00 -9.37
C HIS A 170 18.20 4.80 -9.74
N GLY A 171 18.19 6.12 -9.51
CA GLY A 171 17.09 7.01 -9.93
C GLY A 171 15.88 7.03 -8.99
N ILE A 172 16.01 6.53 -7.76
CA ILE A 172 14.98 6.57 -6.73
C ILE A 172 15.28 7.76 -5.81
N GLU A 173 14.81 8.94 -6.19
CA GLU A 173 15.11 10.19 -5.46
C GLU A 173 14.18 10.41 -4.26
N ASP A 174 12.95 9.88 -4.32
CA ASP A 174 11.96 9.94 -3.25
C ASP A 174 11.23 8.59 -3.18
N ILE A 175 11.51 7.78 -2.14
CA ILE A 175 10.70 6.59 -1.87
C ILE A 175 9.41 7.08 -1.22
N ASP A 176 8.43 7.59 -1.99
CA ASP A 176 7.15 8.01 -1.45
C ASP A 176 6.48 6.84 -0.70
N PHE A 177 6.27 7.00 0.62
CA PHE A 177 5.48 6.08 1.46
C PHE A 177 4.07 6.65 1.63
#